data_AF-A0A3D2X6P9-F1
#
_entry.id   AF-A0A3D2X6P9-F1
#
_cell.length_a   1.000
_cell.length_b   1.000
_cell.length_c   1.000
_cell.angle_alpha   90.00
_cell.angle_beta   90.00
_cell.angle_gamma   90.00
#
_symmetry.space_group_name_H-M   'P 1'
#
loop_
_entity.id
_entity.type
_entity.pdbx_description
1 polymer ?
#
loop_
_entity_poly.entity_id
_entity_poly.type
_entity_poly.pdbx_seq_one_letter_code
_entity_poly.pdbx_strand_id
1 'polypeptide(L)' 'NDMLRVGERNVEATKEKLNSLRIPILAQDTGLNYGRTIEFNPESGELLIKSVGKPLKKI' A
#
# COMPACT_ATOMS: atom_id res chain seq x y z
N ASN A 1 20.03 7.29 -10.81
CA ASN A 1 19.58 5.97 -11.27
C ASN A 1 18.09 5.83 -10.93
N ASP A 2 17.21 6.46 -11.72
CA ASP A 2 15.76 6.54 -11.45
C ASP A 2 14.99 5.24 -11.67
N MET A 3 15.61 4.25 -12.34
CA MET A 3 15.01 2.94 -12.58
C MET A 3 14.71 2.18 -11.28
N LEU A 4 15.42 2.45 -10.18
CA LEU A 4 15.24 1.79 -8.89
C LEU A 4 14.10 2.37 -8.04
N ARG A 5 13.51 3.51 -8.41
CA ARG A 5 12.47 4.22 -7.63
C ARG A 5 11.05 3.99 -8.16
N VAL A 6 10.79 2.85 -8.81
CA VAL A 6 9.43 2.55 -9.33
C VAL A 6 8.38 2.50 -8.21
N GLY A 7 8.74 2.01 -7.03
CA GLY A 7 7.84 1.97 -5.88
C GLY A 7 7.38 3.35 -5.43
N GLU A 8 8.30 4.31 -5.31
CA GLU A 8 8.00 5.68 -4.89
C GLU A 8 7.12 6.40 -5.92
N ARG A 9 7.43 6.26 -7.22
CA ARG A 9 6.62 6.83 -8.30
C ARG A 9 5.19 6.28 -8.32
N ASN A 10 5.02 4.99 -8.08
CA ASN A 10 3.69 4.38 -8.01
C ASN A 10 2.89 4.94 -6.83
N VAL A 11 3.56 5.17 -5.68
CA VAL A 11 2.93 5.78 -4.50
C VAL A 11 2.49 7.20 -4.79
N GLU A 12 3.35 8.03 -5.40
CA GLU A 12 3.02 9.41 -5.79
C GLU A 12 1.85 9.46 -6.76
N ALA A 13 1.93 8.71 -7.87
CA ALA A 13 0.86 8.66 -8.88
C ALA A 13 -0.48 8.19 -8.30
N THR A 14 -0.46 7.23 -7.37
CA THR A 14 -1.68 6.75 -6.70
C THR A 14 -2.27 7.84 -5.80
N LYS A 15 -1.44 8.55 -5.02
CA LYS A 15 -1.89 9.66 -4.17
C LYS A 15 -2.52 10.78 -4.97
N GLU A 16 -1.89 11.18 -6.07
CA GLU A 16 -2.43 12.21 -6.98
C GLU A 16 -3.79 11.79 -7.54
N LYS A 17 -3.91 10.53 -7.98
CA LYS A 17 -5.17 10.02 -8.53
C LYS A 17 -6.28 9.97 -7.48
N LEU A 18 -6.01 9.46 -6.29
CA LEU A 18 -6.99 9.43 -5.20
C LEU A 18 -7.43 10.85 -4.80
N ASN A 19 -6.50 11.79 -4.74
CA ASN A 19 -6.80 13.19 -4.46
C ASN A 19 -7.71 13.81 -5.55
N SER A 20 -7.43 13.53 -6.83
CA SER A 20 -8.28 14.00 -7.95
C SER A 20 -9.71 13.47 -7.88
N LEU A 21 -9.89 12.27 -7.30
CA LEU A 21 -11.19 11.63 -7.09
C LEU A 21 -11.82 11.98 -5.73
N ARG A 22 -11.15 12.82 -4.92
CA ARG A 22 -11.56 13.18 -3.55
C ARG A 22 -11.74 11.95 -2.64
N ILE A 23 -10.93 10.92 -2.84
CA ILE A 23 -10.92 9.72 -2.00
C ILE A 23 -9.85 9.87 -0.92
N PRO A 24 -10.22 9.92 0.38
CA PRO A 24 -9.26 10.07 1.46
C PRO A 24 -8.46 8.78 1.67
N ILE A 25 -7.17 8.93 1.98
CA ILE A 25 -6.30 7.82 2.38
C ILE A 25 -6.40 7.66 3.90
N LEU A 26 -6.95 6.55 4.36
CA LEU A 26 -7.09 6.26 5.80
C LEU A 26 -5.79 5.77 6.45
N ALA A 27 -4.98 5.02 5.69
CA ALA A 27 -3.71 4.46 6.15
C ALA A 27 -2.75 4.22 4.97
N GLN A 28 -1.45 4.17 5.24
CA GLN A 28 -0.41 3.92 4.24
C GLN A 28 0.70 3.03 4.81
N ASP A 29 1.04 1.92 4.14
CA ASP A 29 2.14 1.00 4.50
C ASP A 29 3.05 0.74 3.28
N THR A 30 3.76 1.76 2.80
CA THR A 30 4.57 1.71 1.56
C THR A 30 6.03 2.11 1.80
N GLY A 31 6.92 1.90 0.82
CA GLY A 31 8.32 2.38 0.88
C GLY A 31 9.29 1.50 1.68
N LEU A 32 8.87 0.27 1.98
CA LEU A 32 9.67 -0.70 2.72
C LEU A 32 10.43 -1.63 1.75
N ASN A 33 11.50 -2.24 2.24
CA ASN A 33 12.49 -2.99 1.45
C ASN A 33 12.21 -4.50 1.32
N TYR A 34 10.94 -4.93 1.48
CA TYR A 34 10.54 -6.32 1.40
C TYR A 34 9.17 -6.47 0.74
N GLY A 35 8.98 -7.59 0.02
CA GLY A 35 7.70 -7.95 -0.59
C GLY A 35 6.65 -8.28 0.46
N ARG A 36 5.39 -7.96 0.14
CA ARG A 36 4.22 -8.28 0.97
C ARG A 36 3.08 -8.77 0.08
N THR A 37 2.21 -9.60 0.65
CA THR A 37 0.93 -9.98 0.07
C THR A 37 -0.18 -9.30 0.86
N ILE A 38 -1.14 -8.69 0.16
CA ILE A 38 -2.32 -8.08 0.77
C ILE A 38 -3.57 -8.92 0.47
N GLU A 39 -4.45 -9.03 1.46
CA GLU A 39 -5.80 -9.58 1.32
C GLU A 39 -6.78 -8.53 1.86
N PHE A 40 -7.67 -8.03 1.00
CA PHE A 40 -8.67 -7.04 1.38
C PHE A 40 -10.04 -7.70 1.37
N ASN A 41 -10.77 -7.59 2.48
CA ASN A 41 -12.16 -8.04 2.57
C ASN A 41 -13.09 -6.84 2.35
N PRO A 42 -13.83 -6.77 1.21
CA PRO A 42 -14.72 -5.65 0.92
C PRO A 42 -15.94 -5.56 1.85
N GLU A 43 -16.37 -6.67 2.45
CA GLU A 43 -17.56 -6.69 3.33
C GLU A 43 -17.26 -6.05 4.68
N SER A 44 -16.09 -6.34 5.26
CA SER A 44 -15.67 -5.80 6.56
C SER A 44 -14.75 -4.57 6.46
N GLY A 45 -14.16 -4.31 5.29
CA GLY A 45 -13.17 -3.26 5.10
C GLY A 45 -11.78 -3.60 5.66
N GLU A 46 -11.56 -4.85 6.08
CA GLU A 46 -10.31 -5.28 6.73
C GLU A 46 -9.21 -5.53 5.70
N LEU A 47 -8.00 -5.03 6.00
CA LEU A 47 -6.81 -5.25 5.18
C LEU A 47 -5.77 -6.08 5.95
N LEU A 48 -5.51 -7.27 5.44
CA LEU A 48 -4.50 -8.20 5.94
C LEU A 48 -3.21 -8.07 5.14
N ILE A 49 -2.09 -7.95 5.84
CA ILE A 49 -0.76 -7.79 5.26
C ILE A 49 0.13 -8.93 5.75
N LYS A 50 0.59 -9.76 4.80
CA LYS A 50 1.47 -10.92 5.03
C LYS A 50 2.86 -10.62 4.48
N SER A 51 3.89 -10.82 5.29
CA SER A 51 5.29 -10.62 4.88
C SER A 51 6.15 -11.76 5.43
N VAL A 52 7.17 -12.18 4.67
CA VAL A 52 8.05 -13.29 5.08
C VAL A 52 8.79 -12.92 6.37
N GLY A 53 8.74 -13.81 7.37
CA GLY A 53 9.43 -13.63 8.65
C GLY A 53 8.88 -12.51 9.54
N LYS A 54 7.67 -12.01 9.28
CA LYS A 54 7.02 -10.97 10.10
C LYS A 54 5.63 -11.43 10.56
N PRO A 55 5.15 -10.94 11.72
CA PRO A 55 3.79 -11.20 12.17
C PRO A 55 2.77 -10.65 11.17
N LEU A 56 1.61 -11.29 11.13
CA LEU A 56 0.46 -10.82 10.38
C LEU A 56 0.06 -9.42 10.87
N LYS A 57 -0.12 -8.47 9.94
CA LYS A 57 -0.61 -7.13 10.26
C LYS A 57 -2.03 -6.95 9.70
N LYS A 58 -2.92 -6.42 10.53
CA LYS A 58 -4.31 -6.10 10.16
C LYS A 58 -4.51 -4.59 10.31
N ILE A 59 -5.07 -3.96 9.28
CA ILE A 59 -5.45 -2.55 9.25
C ILE A 59 -6.97 -2.48 9.14
#